data_AF-D6SUS0-F1
#
_entry.id   AF-D6SUS0-F1
#
_cell.length_a   1.000
_cell.length_b   1.000
_cell.length_c   1.000
_cell.angle_alpha   90.00
_cell.angle_beta   90.00
_cell.angle_gamma   90.00
#
_symmetry.space_group_name_H-M   'P 1'
#
loop_
_entity.id
_entity.type
_entity.pdbx_description
1 polymer ?
#
loop_
_entity_poly.entity_id
_entity_poly.type
_entity_poly.pdbx_seq_one_letter_code
_entity_poly.pdbx_strand_id
1 'polypeptide(L)'
;MKIFILFIFSAAVFFFAGSVQAEDSPGDFLMQQERVSPEFKDEIEDWQARLELARLLSYVQRYDEAIDQYHRVLDEKPDLVQARLELARVYYWTDEIDKAREMFASVPEDKITGEARLELGEIYAMLEQYDRAADIYRDYLQDNPGQDEARFKLARVLSWKGDYEASIQEYERVLESRPGDNQVRRHYAQVLMWAERYDEAIEQMEKTLESR
;
A
#
# COMPACT_ATOMS: atom_id res chain seq x y z
N MET A 1 -9.99 -11.01 14.38
CA MET A 1 -9.11 -10.82 15.56
C MET A 1 -8.10 -11.96 15.62
N LYS A 2 -6.94 -11.79 14.98
CA LYS A 2 -5.76 -12.65 15.15
C LYS A 2 -4.52 -11.76 15.05
N ILE A 3 -3.75 -11.79 16.11
CA ILE A 3 -2.50 -11.09 16.37
C ILE A 3 -1.39 -11.86 15.65
N PHE A 4 -0.50 -11.16 14.94
CA PHE A 4 0.82 -11.68 14.59
C PHE A 4 1.87 -10.61 14.92
N ILE A 5 2.39 -10.70 16.13
CA ILE A 5 3.70 -10.17 16.52
C ILE A 5 4.59 -11.40 16.60
N LEU A 6 5.72 -11.38 15.90
CA LEU A 6 7.05 -11.91 16.29
C LEU A 6 7.86 -12.22 15.02
N PHE A 7 9.00 -11.55 14.85
CA PHE A 7 10.25 -12.24 14.54
C PHE A 7 11.40 -11.51 15.23
N ILE A 8 11.92 -12.17 16.27
CA ILE A 8 13.14 -11.86 17.00
C ILE A 8 14.27 -12.54 16.23
N PHE A 9 15.29 -11.82 15.76
CA PHE A 9 16.49 -12.46 15.24
C PHE A 9 17.34 -12.98 16.41
N SER A 10 17.46 -14.31 16.48
CA SER A 10 18.31 -15.06 17.40
C SER A 10 19.77 -14.97 16.94
N ALA A 11 20.66 -14.47 17.78
CA ALA A 11 22.10 -14.55 17.58
C ALA A 11 22.63 -15.89 18.09
N ALA A 12 23.07 -16.75 17.17
CA ALA A 12 23.77 -17.98 17.50
C ALA A 12 25.23 -17.66 17.88
N VAL A 13 25.57 -17.82 19.15
CA VAL A 13 26.95 -17.75 19.65
C VAL A 13 27.62 -19.10 19.40
N PHE A 14 28.59 -19.14 18.48
CA PHE A 14 29.49 -20.30 18.31
C PHE A 14 30.60 -20.26 19.37
N PHE A 15 30.70 -21.36 20.11
CA PHE A 15 31.75 -21.65 21.09
C PHE A 15 33.05 -21.98 20.33
N PHE A 16 34.15 -21.24 20.57
CA PHE A 16 35.49 -21.67 20.14
C PHE A 16 36.33 -21.99 21.37
N ALA A 17 36.71 -23.26 21.50
CA ALA A 17 37.61 -23.77 22.52
C ALA A 17 39.06 -23.37 22.18
N GLY A 18 39.75 -22.75 23.13
CA GLY A 18 41.18 -22.43 23.06
C GLY A 18 41.78 -22.43 24.46
N SER A 19 42.88 -23.16 24.62
CA SER A 19 43.52 -23.58 25.87
C SER A 19 44.15 -22.45 26.71
N VAL A 20 44.06 -22.65 28.03
CA VAL A 20 44.61 -21.88 29.15
C VAL A 20 46.10 -21.54 29.04
N GLN A 21 46.46 -20.31 29.45
CA GLN A 21 47.71 -20.06 30.18
C GLN A 21 47.41 -19.17 31.39
N ALA A 22 47.80 -19.65 32.56
CA ALA A 22 47.54 -19.06 33.86
C ALA A 22 48.71 -18.15 34.25
N GLU A 23 48.45 -16.85 34.35
CA GLU A 23 49.20 -15.86 35.14
C GLU A 23 48.50 -14.50 34.99
N ASP A 24 47.35 -14.32 35.63
CA ASP A 24 46.81 -12.97 35.91
C ASP A 24 46.02 -13.03 37.23
N SER A 25 46.39 -12.16 38.16
CA SER A 25 45.83 -12.07 39.52
C SER A 25 44.33 -11.69 39.50
N PRO A 26 43.50 -12.22 40.43
CA PRO A 26 42.04 -11.98 40.42
C PRO A 26 41.58 -10.52 40.67
N GLY A 27 42.52 -9.58 40.80
CA GLY A 27 42.27 -8.18 41.14
C GLY A 27 42.11 -7.24 39.95
N ASP A 28 42.65 -7.57 38.77
CA ASP A 28 42.58 -6.70 37.58
C ASP A 28 41.41 -7.04 36.65
N PHE A 29 40.68 -8.11 36.93
CA PHE A 29 39.54 -8.55 36.13
C PHE A 29 38.25 -7.71 36.34
N LEU A 30 38.26 -6.76 37.28
CA LEU A 30 37.10 -5.92 37.62
C LEU A 30 37.13 -4.52 37.00
N MET A 31 38.05 -4.23 36.08
CA MET A 31 38.17 -2.92 35.41
C MET A 31 38.19 -3.01 33.86
N GLN A 32 37.56 -4.04 33.27
CA GLN A 32 37.35 -4.11 31.81
C GLN A 32 35.92 -4.48 31.38
N GLN A 33 34.92 -4.30 32.24
CA GLN A 33 33.51 -4.32 31.83
C GLN A 33 32.93 -2.91 31.57
N GLU A 34 33.71 -2.06 30.90
CA GLU A 34 33.16 -0.84 30.28
C GLU A 34 33.52 -0.73 28.80
N ARG A 35 33.76 -1.87 28.14
CA ARG A 35 33.38 -1.97 26.73
C ARG A 35 31.92 -2.39 26.67
N VAL A 36 31.06 -1.44 27.02
CA VAL A 36 29.71 -1.40 26.47
C VAL A 36 29.92 -1.38 24.97
N SER A 37 29.76 -2.54 24.33
CA SER A 37 29.55 -2.60 22.88
C SER A 37 28.52 -1.54 22.55
N PRO A 38 28.66 -0.74 21.48
CA PRO A 38 27.56 0.13 21.07
C PRO A 38 26.39 -0.82 20.80
N GLU A 39 25.48 -0.90 21.75
CA GLU A 39 24.15 -1.41 21.54
C GLU A 39 23.67 -0.53 20.40
N PHE A 40 23.55 -1.10 19.21
CA PHE A 40 22.80 -0.49 18.13
C PHE A 40 21.37 -0.32 18.66
N LYS A 41 21.15 0.77 19.40
CA LYS A 41 19.84 1.37 19.50
C LYS A 41 19.61 1.89 18.10
N ASP A 42 18.92 1.11 17.30
CA ASP A 42 18.25 1.62 16.10
C ASP A 42 17.23 2.65 16.62
N GLU A 43 17.70 3.87 16.90
CA GLU A 43 16.85 4.99 17.26
C GLU A 43 16.05 5.31 16.01
N ILE A 44 14.75 5.03 16.07
CA ILE A 44 13.79 5.41 15.03
C ILE A 44 13.91 6.93 14.87
N GLU A 45 14.22 7.39 13.66
CA GLU A 45 14.35 8.81 13.38
C GLU A 45 13.01 9.52 13.66
N ASP A 46 13.05 10.75 14.16
CA ASP A 46 11.84 11.48 14.57
C ASP A 46 10.77 11.53 13.47
N TRP A 47 11.14 11.76 12.21
CA TRP A 47 10.19 11.74 11.09
C TRP A 47 9.54 10.36 10.87
N GLN A 48 10.24 9.25 11.15
CA GLN A 48 9.67 7.90 11.03
C GLN A 48 8.63 7.68 12.10
N ALA A 49 8.94 8.05 13.36
CA ALA A 49 7.99 7.98 14.46
C ALA A 49 6.76 8.89 14.23
N ARG A 50 6.98 10.09 13.68
CA ARG A 50 5.88 11.00 13.27
C ARG A 50 5.03 10.42 12.16
N LEU A 51 5.63 9.76 11.17
CA LEU A 51 4.91 9.12 10.07
C LEU A 51 4.02 7.99 10.58
N GLU A 52 4.53 7.14 11.48
CA GLU A 52 3.74 6.10 12.13
C GLU A 52 2.59 6.69 12.97
N LEU A 53 2.85 7.76 13.71
CA LEU A 53 1.83 8.48 14.46
C LEU A 53 0.74 9.05 13.53
N ALA A 54 1.12 9.68 12.42
CA ALA A 54 0.20 10.25 11.45
C ALA A 54 -0.74 9.18 10.86
N ARG A 55 -0.21 7.99 10.56
CA ARG A 55 -1.00 6.83 10.09
C ARG A 55 -2.01 6.35 11.13
N LEU A 56 -1.57 6.22 12.39
CA LEU A 56 -2.45 5.82 13.48
C LEU A 56 -3.56 6.84 13.71
N LEU A 57 -3.22 8.14 13.71
CA LEU A 57 -4.18 9.24 13.82
C LEU A 57 -5.19 9.22 12.67
N SER A 58 -4.74 9.00 11.44
CA SER A 58 -5.58 8.86 10.26
C SER A 58 -6.54 7.69 10.39
N TYR A 59 -6.05 6.54 10.87
CA TYR A 59 -6.87 5.34 11.07
C TYR A 59 -7.97 5.55 12.12
N VAL A 60 -7.67 6.27 13.21
CA VAL A 60 -8.67 6.62 14.22
C VAL A 60 -9.45 7.90 13.90
N GLN A 61 -9.35 8.40 12.67
CA GLN A 61 -10.08 9.56 12.14
C GLN A 61 -9.79 10.89 12.85
N ARG A 62 -8.65 11.00 13.52
CA ARG A 62 -8.14 12.26 14.08
C ARG A 62 -7.38 13.02 12.99
N TYR A 63 -8.12 13.42 11.95
CA TYR A 63 -7.54 13.88 10.69
C TYR A 63 -6.72 15.16 10.82
N ASP A 64 -7.19 16.15 11.60
CA ASP A 64 -6.45 17.40 11.81
C ASP A 64 -5.06 17.14 12.40
N GLU A 65 -4.99 16.26 13.41
CA GLU A 65 -3.73 15.90 14.06
C GLU A 65 -2.84 15.06 13.14
N ALA A 66 -3.44 14.20 12.30
CA ALA A 66 -2.69 13.44 11.30
C ALA A 66 -2.06 14.39 10.26
N ILE A 67 -2.83 15.36 9.76
CA ILE A 67 -2.37 16.39 8.82
C ILE A 67 -1.17 17.15 9.40
N ASP A 68 -1.26 17.57 10.68
CA ASP A 68 -0.15 18.24 11.37
C ASP A 68 1.11 17.37 11.45
N GLN A 69 0.98 16.07 11.74
CA GLN A 69 2.14 15.18 11.77
C GLN A 69 2.73 14.94 10.38
N TYR A 70 1.89 14.77 9.35
CA TYR A 70 2.36 14.61 7.98
C TYR A 70 3.11 15.85 7.47
N HIS A 71 2.65 17.06 7.81
CA HIS A 71 3.39 18.29 7.47
C HIS A 71 4.77 18.31 8.11
N ARG A 72 4.88 17.96 9.40
CA ARG A 72 6.19 17.88 10.07
C ARG A 72 7.12 16.83 9.44
N VAL A 73 6.57 15.71 8.98
CA VAL A 73 7.34 14.70 8.23
C VAL A 73 7.85 15.29 6.92
N LEU A 74 7.02 16.02 6.19
CA LEU A 74 7.39 16.63 4.91
C LEU A 74 8.30 17.85 5.06
N ASP A 75 8.27 18.57 6.18
CA ASP A 75 9.24 19.61 6.51
C ASP A 75 10.66 19.03 6.66
N GLU A 76 10.79 17.84 7.24
CA GLU A 76 12.08 17.14 7.41
C GLU A 76 12.48 16.34 6.16
N LYS A 77 11.51 15.72 5.47
CA LYS A 77 11.70 14.87 4.29
C LYS A 77 10.77 15.32 3.15
N PRO A 78 11.06 16.44 2.47
CA PRO A 78 10.18 17.03 1.45
C PRO A 78 9.93 16.11 0.25
N ASP A 79 10.90 15.23 -0.05
CA ASP A 79 10.85 14.29 -1.18
C ASP A 79 10.23 12.93 -0.81
N LEU A 80 9.71 12.76 0.42
CA LEU A 80 9.09 11.51 0.85
C LEU A 80 7.72 11.34 0.20
N VAL A 81 7.72 10.72 -0.98
CA VAL A 81 6.52 10.43 -1.79
C VAL A 81 5.42 9.76 -0.96
N GLN A 82 5.78 8.78 -0.14
CA GLN A 82 4.83 8.05 0.68
C GLN A 82 4.04 8.98 1.63
N ALA A 83 4.72 9.86 2.36
CA ALA A 83 4.05 10.80 3.26
C ALA A 83 3.15 11.79 2.50
N ARG A 84 3.55 12.19 1.30
CA ARG A 84 2.77 13.07 0.43
C ARG A 84 1.49 12.39 -0.07
N LEU A 85 1.57 11.13 -0.52
CA LEU A 85 0.41 10.34 -0.95
C LEU A 85 -0.55 10.08 0.21
N GLU A 86 -0.02 9.73 1.38
CA GLU A 86 -0.83 9.47 2.57
C GLU A 86 -1.54 10.74 3.08
N LEU A 87 -0.84 11.89 3.13
CA LEU A 87 -1.45 13.18 3.49
C LEU A 87 -2.57 13.56 2.51
N ALA A 88 -2.33 13.40 1.22
CA ALA A 88 -3.31 13.71 0.19
C ALA A 88 -4.57 12.82 0.31
N ARG A 89 -4.40 11.56 0.74
CA ARG A 89 -5.52 10.67 1.08
C ARG A 89 -6.31 11.18 2.30
N VAL A 90 -5.63 11.71 3.31
CA VAL A 90 -6.30 12.34 4.45
C VAL A 90 -7.09 13.58 4.01
N TYR A 91 -6.51 14.43 3.17
CA TYR A 91 -7.23 15.58 2.60
C TYR A 91 -8.47 15.17 1.81
N TYR A 92 -8.41 14.07 1.08
CA TYR A 92 -9.60 13.53 0.41
C TYR A 92 -10.68 13.12 1.42
N TRP A 93 -10.31 12.43 2.50
CA TRP A 93 -11.26 12.02 3.54
C TRP A 93 -11.89 13.18 4.32
N THR A 94 -11.20 14.33 4.37
CA THR A 94 -11.71 15.57 4.98
C THR A 94 -12.45 16.48 4.00
N ASP A 95 -12.75 16.00 2.77
CA ASP A 95 -13.42 16.78 1.71
C ASP A 95 -12.61 17.98 1.20
N GLU A 96 -11.30 18.03 1.49
CA GLU A 96 -10.37 19.04 1.01
C GLU A 96 -9.78 18.64 -0.34
N ILE A 97 -10.67 18.41 -1.32
CA ILE A 97 -10.37 17.79 -2.62
C ILE A 97 -9.28 18.57 -3.39
N ASP A 98 -9.28 19.90 -3.32
CA ASP A 98 -8.27 20.72 -4.00
C ASP A 98 -6.86 20.50 -3.45
N LYS A 99 -6.72 20.37 -2.12
CA LYS A 99 -5.43 20.08 -1.48
C LYS A 99 -4.98 18.66 -1.78
N ALA A 100 -5.91 17.70 -1.78
CA ALA A 100 -5.60 16.34 -2.19
C ALA A 100 -5.03 16.32 -3.62
N ARG A 101 -5.71 16.99 -4.56
CA ARG A 101 -5.27 17.11 -5.97
C ARG A 101 -3.88 17.74 -6.10
N GLU A 102 -3.62 18.84 -5.40
CA GLU A 102 -2.33 19.52 -5.41
C GLU A 102 -1.21 18.59 -4.94
N MET A 103 -1.42 17.92 -3.79
CA MET A 103 -0.43 17.03 -3.21
C MET A 103 -0.13 15.84 -4.12
N PHE A 104 -1.14 15.23 -4.74
CA PHE A 104 -0.94 14.15 -5.71
C PHE A 104 -0.23 14.62 -6.99
N ALA A 105 -0.64 15.76 -7.55
CA ALA A 105 -0.03 16.31 -8.76
C ALA A 105 1.44 16.72 -8.56
N SER A 106 1.83 17.00 -7.32
CA SER A 106 3.21 17.37 -6.99
C SER A 106 4.15 16.17 -6.84
N VAL A 107 3.64 14.93 -6.82
CA VAL A 107 4.49 13.73 -6.77
C VAL A 107 5.11 13.51 -8.15
N PRO A 108 6.46 13.49 -8.27
CA PRO A 108 7.10 13.22 -9.55
C PRO A 108 6.81 11.80 -10.04
N GLU A 109 6.31 11.65 -11.26
CA GLU A 109 5.91 10.35 -11.83
C GLU A 109 7.07 9.33 -11.84
N ASP A 110 8.31 9.79 -12.03
CA ASP A 110 9.52 8.94 -12.02
C ASP A 110 9.83 8.34 -10.64
N LYS A 111 9.32 8.95 -9.57
CA LYS A 111 9.47 8.48 -8.19
C LYS A 111 8.37 7.51 -7.78
N ILE A 112 7.34 7.34 -8.60
CA ILE A 112 6.24 6.41 -8.36
C ILE A 112 6.53 5.12 -9.10
N THR A 113 7.01 4.12 -8.37
CA THR A 113 7.41 2.82 -8.92
C THR A 113 6.70 1.67 -8.20
N GLY A 114 6.60 0.53 -8.88
CA GLY A 114 6.02 -0.69 -8.31
C GLY A 114 4.59 -0.47 -7.80
N GLU A 115 4.30 -0.98 -6.61
CA GLU A 115 2.97 -0.93 -6.00
C GLU A 115 2.46 0.50 -5.73
N ALA A 116 3.35 1.48 -5.55
CA ALA A 116 2.96 2.87 -5.37
C ALA A 116 2.23 3.45 -6.61
N ARG A 117 2.47 2.89 -7.81
CA ARG A 117 1.69 3.26 -9.02
C ARG A 117 0.24 2.84 -8.90
N LEU A 118 -0.05 1.67 -8.32
CA LEU A 118 -1.43 1.23 -8.10
C LEU A 118 -2.15 2.14 -7.12
N GLU A 119 -1.45 2.60 -6.09
CA GLU A 119 -1.99 3.56 -5.14
C GLU A 119 -2.34 4.89 -5.83
N LEU A 120 -1.44 5.40 -6.68
CA LEU A 120 -1.70 6.62 -7.46
C LEU A 120 -2.91 6.46 -8.40
N GLY A 121 -3.06 5.31 -9.07
CA GLY A 121 -4.23 5.02 -9.90
C GLY A 121 -5.53 5.03 -9.09
N GLU A 122 -5.51 4.49 -7.87
CA GLU A 122 -6.67 4.45 -6.97
C GLU A 122 -7.06 5.85 -6.51
N ILE A 123 -6.05 6.64 -6.19
CA ILE A 123 -6.18 8.05 -5.84
C ILE A 123 -6.82 8.86 -6.98
N TYR A 124 -6.32 8.72 -8.22
CA TYR A 124 -6.92 9.44 -9.35
C TYR A 124 -8.36 9.00 -9.60
N ALA A 125 -8.69 7.72 -9.36
CA ALA A 125 -10.06 7.23 -9.42
C ALA A 125 -10.96 7.86 -8.34
N MET A 126 -10.46 8.01 -7.11
CA MET A 126 -11.17 8.71 -6.02
C MET A 126 -11.43 10.17 -6.38
N LEU A 127 -10.51 10.82 -7.08
CA LEU A 127 -10.65 12.21 -7.57
C LEU A 127 -11.47 12.36 -8.85
N GLU A 128 -12.09 11.26 -9.31
CA GLU A 128 -12.87 11.17 -10.56
C GLU A 128 -12.07 11.48 -11.83
N GLN A 129 -10.74 11.44 -11.75
CA GLN A 129 -9.83 11.59 -12.88
C GLN A 129 -9.63 10.23 -13.57
N TYR A 130 -10.72 9.67 -14.09
CA TYR A 130 -10.75 8.28 -14.58
C TYR A 130 -9.78 8.02 -15.74
N ASP A 131 -9.56 8.99 -16.63
CA ASP A 131 -8.59 8.85 -17.72
C ASP A 131 -7.17 8.59 -17.18
N ARG A 132 -6.71 9.43 -16.25
CA ARG A 132 -5.38 9.28 -15.64
C ARG A 132 -5.26 7.99 -14.86
N ALA A 133 -6.29 7.64 -14.09
CA ALA A 133 -6.32 6.38 -13.35
C ALA A 133 -6.20 5.18 -14.30
N ALA A 134 -6.95 5.17 -15.42
CA ALA A 134 -6.90 4.10 -16.41
C ALA A 134 -5.51 3.99 -17.06
N ASP A 135 -4.89 5.11 -17.42
CA ASP A 135 -3.57 5.12 -18.05
C ASP A 135 -2.49 4.57 -17.11
N ILE A 136 -2.53 4.92 -15.83
CA ILE A 136 -1.61 4.38 -14.82
C ILE A 136 -1.77 2.86 -14.67
N TYR A 137 -3.00 2.37 -14.59
CA TYR A 137 -3.22 0.93 -14.48
C TYR A 137 -2.80 0.18 -15.74
N ARG A 138 -3.04 0.75 -16.93
CA ARG A 138 -2.59 0.16 -18.20
C ARG A 138 -1.07 0.09 -18.27
N ASP A 139 -0.38 1.18 -17.95
CA ASP A 139 1.09 1.22 -17.91
C ASP A 139 1.64 0.17 -16.93
N TYR A 140 1.10 0.12 -15.70
CA TYR A 140 1.50 -0.88 -14.71
C TYR A 140 1.30 -2.33 -15.20
N LEU A 141 0.19 -2.59 -15.90
CA LEU A 141 -0.12 -3.93 -16.45
C LEU A 141 0.72 -4.31 -17.66
N GLN A 142 1.38 -3.36 -18.35
CA GLN A 142 2.35 -3.69 -19.41
C GLN A 142 3.56 -4.41 -18.82
N ASP A 143 4.05 -3.93 -17.68
CA ASP A 143 5.16 -4.54 -16.95
C ASP A 143 4.74 -5.76 -16.12
N ASN A 144 3.47 -5.82 -15.72
CA ASN A 144 2.96 -6.82 -14.78
C ASN A 144 1.66 -7.50 -15.28
N PRO A 145 1.69 -8.26 -16.39
CA PRO A 145 0.49 -8.76 -17.06
C PRO A 145 -0.37 -9.72 -16.22
N GLY A 146 0.23 -10.40 -15.24
CA GLY A 146 -0.46 -11.36 -14.35
C GLY A 146 -1.11 -10.77 -13.10
N GLN A 147 -1.10 -9.44 -12.93
CA GLN A 147 -1.64 -8.80 -11.73
C GLN A 147 -3.16 -8.58 -11.85
N ASP A 148 -3.99 -9.59 -11.58
CA ASP A 148 -5.44 -9.44 -11.78
C ASP A 148 -6.08 -8.41 -10.83
N GLU A 149 -5.46 -8.10 -9.69
CA GLU A 149 -5.96 -7.03 -8.80
C GLU A 149 -5.87 -5.66 -9.50
N ALA A 150 -4.75 -5.38 -10.15
CA ALA A 150 -4.58 -4.16 -10.94
C ALA A 150 -5.55 -4.11 -12.13
N ARG A 151 -5.78 -5.28 -12.76
CA ARG A 151 -6.76 -5.42 -13.85
C ARG A 151 -8.19 -5.19 -13.39
N PHE A 152 -8.56 -5.71 -12.21
CA PHE A 152 -9.85 -5.47 -11.58
C PHE A 152 -10.05 -3.98 -11.26
N LYS A 153 -9.01 -3.29 -10.76
CA LYS A 153 -9.05 -1.84 -10.54
C LYS A 153 -9.21 -1.07 -11.85
N LEU A 154 -8.49 -1.44 -12.91
CA LEU A 154 -8.65 -0.86 -14.26
C LEU A 154 -10.09 -1.05 -14.77
N ALA A 155 -10.64 -2.26 -14.66
CA ALA A 155 -12.01 -2.55 -15.07
C ALA A 155 -12.99 -1.60 -14.36
N ARG A 156 -12.91 -1.48 -13.04
CA ARG A 156 -13.75 -0.57 -12.24
C ARG A 156 -13.64 0.88 -12.70
N VAL A 157 -12.42 1.37 -12.96
CA VAL A 157 -12.21 2.75 -13.43
C VAL A 157 -12.84 2.96 -14.80
N LEU A 158 -12.70 2.01 -15.73
CA LEU A 158 -13.34 2.07 -17.05
C LEU A 158 -14.87 2.07 -16.92
N SER A 159 -15.42 1.31 -15.96
CA SER A 159 -16.85 1.32 -15.66
C SER A 159 -17.34 2.72 -15.25
N TRP A 160 -16.64 3.37 -14.32
CA TRP A 160 -17.00 4.72 -13.84
C TRP A 160 -16.81 5.79 -14.91
N LYS A 161 -15.80 5.62 -15.78
CA LYS A 161 -15.60 6.47 -16.96
C LYS A 161 -16.74 6.36 -17.98
N GLY A 162 -17.49 5.26 -17.97
CA GLY A 162 -18.52 4.96 -18.97
C GLY A 162 -18.01 4.18 -20.18
N ASP A 163 -16.76 3.72 -20.16
CA ASP A 163 -16.17 2.87 -21.20
C ASP A 163 -16.50 1.40 -20.91
N TYR A 164 -17.80 1.08 -21.05
CA TYR A 164 -18.33 -0.20 -20.60
C TYR A 164 -17.72 -1.38 -21.35
N GLU A 165 -17.51 -1.27 -22.65
CA GLU A 165 -16.97 -2.38 -23.44
C GLU A 165 -15.52 -2.71 -23.06
N ALA A 166 -14.68 -1.69 -22.84
CA ALA A 166 -13.33 -1.92 -22.33
C ALA A 166 -13.35 -2.48 -20.90
N SER A 167 -14.26 -1.99 -20.04
CA SER A 167 -14.44 -2.52 -18.69
C SER A 167 -14.82 -4.00 -18.69
N ILE A 168 -15.72 -4.41 -19.59
CA ILE A 168 -16.19 -5.79 -19.74
C ILE A 168 -15.02 -6.72 -20.08
N GLN A 169 -14.21 -6.35 -21.08
CA GLN A 169 -13.04 -7.14 -21.49
C GLN A 169 -12.04 -7.35 -20.34
N GLU A 170 -11.81 -6.33 -19.50
CA GLU A 170 -10.91 -6.48 -18.37
C GLU A 170 -11.51 -7.36 -17.25
N TYR A 171 -12.83 -7.32 -17.02
CA TYR A 171 -13.49 -8.25 -16.09
C TYR A 171 -13.42 -9.70 -16.57
N GLU A 172 -13.62 -9.95 -17.87
CA GLU A 172 -13.50 -11.29 -18.45
C GLU A 172 -12.11 -11.87 -18.23
N ARG A 173 -11.06 -11.09 -18.49
CA ARG A 173 -9.67 -11.49 -18.24
C ARG A 173 -9.38 -11.81 -16.77
N VAL A 174 -9.97 -11.07 -15.83
CA VAL A 174 -9.83 -11.41 -14.39
C VAL A 174 -10.53 -12.74 -14.08
N LEU A 175 -11.68 -13.02 -14.71
CA LEU A 175 -12.42 -14.27 -14.50
C LEU A 175 -11.81 -15.48 -15.22
N GLU A 176 -10.97 -15.28 -16.24
CA GLU A 176 -10.17 -16.36 -16.85
C GLU A 176 -9.22 -16.99 -15.82
N SER A 177 -8.56 -16.17 -14.99
CA SER A 177 -7.66 -16.63 -13.92
C SER A 177 -8.40 -16.95 -12.61
N ARG A 178 -9.52 -16.28 -12.34
CA ARG A 178 -10.30 -16.42 -11.10
C ARG A 178 -11.78 -16.75 -11.37
N PRO A 179 -12.10 -17.91 -11.95
CA PRO A 179 -13.46 -18.23 -12.38
C PRO A 179 -14.48 -18.32 -11.23
N GLY A 180 -14.05 -18.51 -9.98
CA GLY A 180 -14.91 -18.56 -8.80
C GLY A 180 -15.07 -17.21 -8.07
N ASP A 181 -14.52 -16.12 -8.60
CA ASP A 181 -14.53 -14.83 -7.89
C ASP A 181 -15.90 -14.12 -8.00
N ASN A 182 -16.73 -14.34 -6.97
CA ASN A 182 -18.06 -13.75 -6.89
C ASN A 182 -18.03 -12.22 -6.75
N GLN A 183 -16.96 -11.63 -6.21
CA GLN A 183 -16.85 -10.18 -6.16
C GLN A 183 -16.68 -9.62 -7.57
N VAL A 184 -15.78 -10.21 -8.35
CA VAL A 184 -15.56 -9.81 -9.75
C VAL A 184 -16.82 -10.01 -10.58
N ARG A 185 -17.51 -11.16 -10.45
CA ARG A 185 -18.78 -11.41 -11.17
C ARG A 185 -19.87 -10.38 -10.86
N ARG A 186 -19.99 -9.95 -9.61
CA ARG A 186 -20.98 -8.93 -9.22
C ARG A 186 -20.70 -7.58 -9.85
N HIS A 187 -19.44 -7.16 -9.89
CA HIS A 187 -19.05 -5.93 -10.59
C HIS A 187 -19.22 -6.05 -12.10
N TYR A 188 -18.85 -7.19 -12.68
CA TYR A 188 -19.05 -7.46 -14.11
C TYR A 188 -20.53 -7.38 -14.49
N ALA A 189 -21.41 -8.05 -13.74
CA ALA A 189 -22.86 -7.98 -13.93
C ALA A 189 -23.40 -6.54 -13.82
N GLN A 190 -22.89 -5.74 -12.89
CA GLN A 190 -23.27 -4.34 -12.75
C GLN A 190 -22.94 -3.52 -13.99
N VAL A 191 -21.75 -3.72 -14.58
CA VAL A 191 -21.36 -3.02 -15.82
C VAL A 191 -22.14 -3.51 -17.02
N LEU A 192 -22.41 -4.81 -17.12
CA LEU A 192 -23.29 -5.36 -18.15
C LEU A 192 -24.68 -4.72 -18.10
N MET A 193 -25.25 -4.48 -16.91
CA MET A 193 -26.50 -3.73 -16.79
C MET A 193 -26.37 -2.28 -17.28
N TRP A 194 -25.30 -1.57 -16.92
CA TRP A 194 -25.07 -0.20 -17.40
C TRP A 194 -24.86 -0.14 -18.92
N ALA A 195 -24.33 -1.21 -19.51
CA ALA A 195 -24.19 -1.40 -20.96
C ALA A 195 -25.47 -1.94 -21.63
N GLU A 196 -26.58 -2.07 -20.90
CA GLU A 196 -27.85 -2.63 -21.37
C GLU A 196 -27.79 -4.11 -21.85
N ARG A 197 -26.74 -4.85 -21.46
CA ARG A 197 -26.53 -6.28 -21.74
C ARG A 197 -27.18 -7.13 -20.64
N TYR A 198 -28.50 -7.02 -20.50
CA TYR A 198 -29.25 -7.56 -19.36
C TYR A 198 -29.16 -9.10 -19.21
N ASP A 199 -29.26 -9.84 -20.32
CA ASP A 199 -29.22 -11.31 -20.28
C ASP A 199 -27.87 -11.82 -19.75
N GLU A 200 -26.78 -11.22 -20.19
CA GLU A 200 -25.43 -11.55 -19.72
C GLU A 200 -25.23 -11.14 -18.26
N ALA A 201 -25.77 -10.00 -17.84
CA ALA A 201 -25.73 -9.58 -16.44
C ALA A 201 -26.41 -10.60 -15.51
N ILE A 202 -27.57 -11.12 -15.94
CA ILE A 202 -28.31 -12.17 -15.21
C ILE A 202 -27.46 -13.44 -15.14
N GLU A 203 -26.90 -13.91 -16.26
CA GLU A 203 -26.05 -15.10 -16.30
C GLU A 203 -24.86 -14.99 -15.34
N GLN A 204 -24.17 -13.84 -15.32
CA GLN A 204 -23.05 -13.62 -14.40
C GLN A 204 -23.49 -13.65 -12.93
N MET A 205 -24.70 -13.17 -12.61
CA MET A 205 -25.25 -13.22 -11.26
C MET A 205 -25.67 -14.64 -10.87
N GLU A 206 -26.27 -15.41 -11.77
CA GLU A 206 -26.63 -16.82 -11.54
C GLU A 206 -25.42 -17.67 -11.19
N LYS A 207 -24.29 -17.47 -11.89
CA LYS A 207 -23.01 -18.13 -11.58
C LYS A 207 -22.52 -17.88 -10.15
N THR A 208 -22.91 -16.76 -9.50
CA THR A 208 -22.56 -16.51 -8.09
C THR A 208 -23.37 -17.33 -7.09
N LEU A 209 -24.50 -17.90 -7.52
CA LEU A 209 -25.37 -18.76 -6.72
C LEU A 209 -25.01 -20.24 -6.86
N GLU A 210 -24.48 -20.63 -8.01
CA GLU A 210 -24.04 -21.99 -8.32
C GLU A 210 -22.76 -22.39 -7.58
N SER A 211 -21.92 -21.41 -7.19
CA SER A 211 -20.63 -21.65 -6.53
C SER A 211 -20.73 -22.00 -5.03
N ARG A 212 -21.86 -22.54 -4.57
CA ARG A 212 -22.12 -22.89 -3.16
C ARG A 212 -21.81 -24.33 -2.82
#